data_AF-A0A931UI12-F1
#
_entry.id   AF-A0A931UI12-F1
#
_cell.length_a   1.000
_cell.length_b   1.000
_cell.length_c   1.000
_cell.angle_alpha   90.00
_cell.angle_beta   90.00
_cell.angle_gamma   90.00
#
_symmetry.space_group_name_H-M   'P 1'
#
loop_
_entity.id
_entity.type
_entity.pdbx_description
1 polymer ?
#
loop_
_entity_poly.entity_id
_entity_poly.type
_entity_poly.pdbx_seq_one_letter_code
_entity_poly.pdbx_strand_id
1 'polypeptide(L)'
;MKKALIIFAREAVPGKVKTRLAASVGPQAAAGIYDGMLRDVLEGCRRLADVTPVLFWSRTDTPFEVLAARYGHQAREQSDGDLGERMGNAFAETFTDGSDICCIIGSDSPDLPPAYIRHAFELLEGGEADAVFGPAEDGGYYLLGLRENRRELFEGIPWGTPQVLETSLERARSLGLRSAFLPPWYDIDTLDDLLRLTRSAPANARRTREAAGRLLKDNANLTPSEELAP
;
A
#
# COMPACT_ATOMS: atom_id res chain seq x y z
N MET A 1 13.41 5.63 18.70
CA MET A 1 12.48 6.62 18.12
C MET A 1 11.11 5.99 18.01
N LYS A 2 10.01 6.75 18.16
CA LYS A 2 8.64 6.27 17.95
C LYS A 2 8.36 6.15 16.46
N LYS A 3 8.09 4.93 15.99
CA LYS A 3 7.86 4.62 14.57
C LYS A 3 6.39 4.32 14.35
N ALA A 4 5.80 4.93 13.32
CA ALA A 4 4.42 4.65 12.91
C ALA A 4 4.36 4.23 11.44
N LEU A 5 3.48 3.26 11.15
CA LEU A 5 3.18 2.81 9.79
C LEU A 5 1.72 3.11 9.47
N ILE A 6 1.51 4.09 8.62
CA ILE A 6 0.23 4.45 8.03
C ILE A 6 -0.10 3.41 6.95
N ILE A 7 -1.30 2.85 7.02
CA ILE A 7 -1.80 1.87 6.04
C ILE A 7 -3.04 2.47 5.38
N PHE A 8 -2.95 2.79 4.09
CA PHE A 8 -4.09 3.30 3.33
C PHE A 8 -4.92 2.15 2.76
N ALA A 9 -6.21 2.17 3.10
CA ALA A 9 -7.16 1.21 2.58
C ALA A 9 -8.54 1.84 2.38
N ARG A 10 -9.32 1.18 1.54
CA ARG A 10 -10.74 1.45 1.30
C ARG A 10 -11.56 0.20 1.52
N GLU A 11 -12.87 0.37 1.66
CA GLU A 11 -13.80 -0.75 1.78
C GLU A 11 -13.83 -1.61 0.52
N ALA A 12 -13.86 -2.93 0.72
CA ALA A 12 -13.95 -3.95 -0.33
C ALA A 12 -15.37 -4.03 -0.93
N VAL A 13 -15.85 -2.93 -1.51
CA VAL A 13 -17.17 -2.88 -2.14
C VAL A 13 -17.08 -3.32 -3.61
N PRO A 14 -17.87 -4.31 -4.05
CA PRO A 14 -17.93 -4.71 -5.46
C PRO A 14 -18.15 -3.52 -6.39
N GLY A 15 -17.29 -3.39 -7.40
CA GLY A 15 -17.36 -2.31 -8.40
C GLY A 15 -16.70 -0.99 -7.97
N LYS A 16 -16.25 -0.86 -6.71
CA LYS A 16 -15.52 0.33 -6.23
C LYS A 16 -14.02 0.09 -6.00
N VAL A 17 -13.60 -1.17 -5.96
CA VAL A 17 -12.19 -1.58 -5.80
C VAL A 17 -11.75 -2.43 -6.98
N LYS A 18 -10.46 -2.34 -7.30
CA LYS A 18 -9.80 -3.18 -8.30
C LYS A 18 -10.60 -3.30 -9.61
N THR A 19 -11.03 -2.17 -10.16
CA THR A 19 -11.91 -2.12 -11.34
C THR A 19 -11.28 -2.75 -12.58
N ARG A 20 -9.95 -2.66 -12.74
CA ARG A 20 -9.19 -3.35 -13.80
C ARG A 20 -9.24 -4.87 -13.65
N LEU A 21 -8.96 -5.40 -12.46
CA LEU A 21 -9.14 -6.81 -12.15
C LEU A 21 -10.60 -7.26 -12.31
N ALA A 22 -11.56 -6.44 -11.83
CA ALA A 22 -12.99 -6.71 -11.94
C ALA A 22 -13.46 -6.86 -13.39
N ALA A 23 -12.83 -6.18 -14.35
CA ALA A 23 -13.11 -6.36 -15.77
C ALA A 23 -12.79 -7.78 -16.27
N SER A 24 -11.85 -8.48 -15.60
CA SER A 24 -11.47 -9.86 -15.95
C SER A 24 -12.23 -10.91 -15.13
N VAL A 25 -12.46 -10.65 -13.84
CA VAL A 25 -12.93 -11.67 -12.89
C VAL A 25 -14.34 -11.42 -12.32
N GLY A 26 -14.92 -10.26 -12.63
CA GLY A 26 -16.19 -9.81 -12.07
C GLY A 26 -16.04 -8.96 -10.79
N PRO A 27 -16.95 -8.01 -10.53
CA PRO A 27 -16.86 -7.09 -9.39
C PRO A 27 -16.83 -7.77 -8.01
N GLN A 28 -17.62 -8.83 -7.82
CA GLN A 28 -17.73 -9.55 -6.56
C GLN A 28 -16.43 -10.28 -6.22
N ALA A 29 -15.86 -10.95 -7.22
CA ALA A 29 -14.59 -11.64 -7.09
C ALA A 29 -13.43 -10.68 -6.82
N ALA A 30 -13.34 -9.58 -7.57
CA ALA A 30 -12.30 -8.58 -7.36
C ALA A 30 -12.36 -7.97 -5.95
N ALA A 31 -13.56 -7.69 -5.44
CA ALA A 31 -13.73 -7.25 -4.05
C ALA A 31 -13.29 -8.31 -3.03
N GLY A 32 -13.64 -9.58 -3.23
CA GLY A 32 -13.19 -10.67 -2.36
C GLY A 32 -11.67 -10.88 -2.37
N ILE A 33 -11.03 -10.72 -3.54
CA ILE A 33 -9.57 -10.75 -3.67
C ILE A 33 -8.95 -9.58 -2.91
N TYR A 34 -9.46 -8.37 -3.11
CA TYR A 34 -8.99 -7.18 -2.41
C TYR A 34 -9.18 -7.26 -0.88
N ASP A 35 -10.29 -7.82 -0.37
CA ASP A 35 -10.44 -8.11 1.07
C ASP A 35 -9.35 -9.07 1.57
N GLY A 36 -9.02 -10.10 0.78
CA GLY A 36 -7.89 -10.98 1.06
C GLY A 36 -6.56 -10.23 1.11
N MET A 37 -6.31 -9.35 0.14
CA MET A 37 -5.11 -8.51 0.08
C MET A 37 -4.97 -7.62 1.30
N LEU A 38 -6.02 -6.86 1.62
CA LEU A 38 -6.06 -5.99 2.79
C LEU A 38 -5.74 -6.78 4.06
N ARG A 39 -6.38 -7.93 4.28
CA ARG A 39 -6.15 -8.75 5.48
C ARG A 39 -4.73 -9.28 5.59
N ASP A 40 -4.08 -9.58 4.46
CA ASP A 40 -2.70 -10.03 4.44
C ASP A 40 -1.73 -8.87 4.72
N VAL A 41 -1.99 -7.67 4.19
CA VAL A 41 -1.25 -6.44 4.57
C VAL A 41 -1.39 -6.16 6.06
N LEU A 42 -2.60 -6.19 6.61
CA LEU A 42 -2.84 -5.93 8.03
C LEU A 42 -2.14 -6.99 8.91
N GLU A 43 -2.17 -8.26 8.54
CA GLU A 43 -1.46 -9.32 9.28
C GLU A 43 0.06 -9.17 9.19
N GLY A 44 0.59 -8.78 8.02
CA GLY A 44 2.02 -8.52 7.83
C GLY A 44 2.50 -7.37 8.71
N CYS A 45 1.75 -6.26 8.73
CA CYS A 45 2.07 -5.07 9.52
C CYS A 45 2.00 -5.32 11.03
N ARG A 46 1.05 -6.17 11.48
CA ARG A 46 0.91 -6.57 12.89
C ARG A 46 2.17 -7.21 13.47
N ARG A 47 3.01 -7.81 12.63
CA ARG A 47 4.22 -8.55 13.03
C ARG A 47 5.47 -7.68 13.05
N LEU A 48 5.36 -6.39 12.72
CA LEU A 48 6.48 -5.46 12.80
C LEU A 48 6.72 -5.09 14.27
N ALA A 49 7.90 -5.44 14.80
CA ALA A 49 8.32 -5.03 16.13
C ALA A 49 8.62 -3.53 16.16
N ASP A 50 8.32 -2.88 17.28
CA ASP A 50 8.64 -1.46 17.55
C ASP A 50 8.07 -0.47 16.51
N VAL A 51 7.00 -0.84 15.82
CA VAL A 51 6.27 0.00 14.87
C VAL A 51 4.79 0.01 15.25
N THR A 52 4.17 1.19 15.31
CA THR A 52 2.74 1.36 15.55
C THR A 52 1.98 1.44 14.22
N PRO A 53 1.26 0.39 13.81
CA PRO A 53 0.41 0.42 12.63
C PRO A 53 -0.88 1.22 12.86
N VAL A 54 -1.23 2.08 11.90
CA VAL A 54 -2.43 2.90 11.89
C VAL A 54 -3.15 2.74 10.56
N LEU A 55 -4.33 2.14 10.58
CA LEU A 55 -5.19 1.98 9.41
C LEU A 55 -5.93 3.30 9.14
N PHE A 56 -5.64 3.91 8.01
CA PHE A 56 -6.40 5.05 7.49
C PHE A 56 -7.38 4.57 6.43
N TRP A 57 -8.66 4.60 6.79
CA TRP A 57 -9.76 4.06 6.02
C TRP A 57 -10.49 5.14 5.24
N SER A 58 -10.67 4.96 3.94
CA SER A 58 -11.54 5.83 3.15
C SER A 58 -12.96 5.83 3.73
N ARG A 59 -13.52 7.00 4.04
CA ARG A 59 -14.82 7.17 4.71
C ARG A 59 -15.91 6.28 4.09
N THR A 60 -16.45 5.36 4.90
CA THR A 60 -17.55 4.44 4.54
C THR A 60 -18.45 4.19 5.75
N ASP A 61 -19.68 3.74 5.52
CA ASP A 61 -20.64 3.38 6.60
C ASP A 61 -20.27 2.09 7.37
N THR A 62 -19.20 1.40 6.96
CA THR A 62 -18.76 0.13 7.54
C THR A 62 -17.81 0.34 8.72
N PRO A 63 -18.01 -0.35 9.87
CA PRO A 63 -17.19 -0.19 11.06
C PRO A 63 -15.80 -0.81 10.87
N PHE A 64 -14.85 -0.03 10.34
CA PHE A 64 -13.48 -0.43 10.03
C PHE A 64 -12.61 -0.57 11.29
N GLU A 65 -13.01 0.05 12.40
CA GLU A 65 -12.33 -0.02 13.68
C GLU A 65 -12.33 -1.43 14.25
N VAL A 66 -13.41 -2.20 14.02
CA VAL A 66 -13.48 -3.61 14.40
C VAL A 66 -12.46 -4.44 13.61
N LEU A 67 -12.28 -4.13 12.32
CA LEU A 67 -11.27 -4.78 11.49
C LEU A 67 -9.87 -4.42 11.98
N ALA A 68 -9.57 -3.14 12.19
CA ALA A 68 -8.28 -2.68 12.69
C ALA A 68 -7.92 -3.32 14.04
N ALA A 69 -8.85 -3.27 15.00
CA ALA A 69 -8.66 -3.84 16.34
C ALA A 69 -8.37 -5.34 16.31
N ARG A 70 -8.96 -6.09 15.36
CA ARG A 70 -8.68 -7.53 15.18
C ARG A 70 -7.21 -7.81 14.87
N TYR A 71 -6.53 -6.86 14.23
CA TYR A 71 -5.11 -6.95 13.91
C TYR A 71 -4.23 -6.14 14.86
N GLY A 72 -4.80 -5.58 15.95
CA GLY A 72 -4.05 -4.76 16.90
C GLY A 72 -3.65 -3.39 16.35
N HIS A 73 -4.36 -2.90 15.33
CA HIS A 73 -4.08 -1.63 14.68
C HIS A 73 -4.95 -0.52 15.25
N GLN A 74 -4.39 0.69 15.27
CA GLN A 74 -5.22 1.89 15.42
C GLN A 74 -5.97 2.14 14.11
N ALA A 75 -7.06 2.90 14.19
CA ALA A 75 -7.93 3.16 13.06
C ALA A 75 -8.28 4.66 13.01
N ARG A 76 -8.19 5.25 11.82
CA ARG A 76 -8.59 6.63 11.53
C ARG A 76 -9.30 6.69 10.18
N GLU A 77 -10.16 7.69 10.01
CA GLU A 77 -10.71 7.99 8.69
C GLU A 77 -9.69 8.77 7.85
N GLN A 78 -9.64 8.50 6.55
CA GLN A 78 -8.97 9.40 5.62
C GLN A 78 -9.75 10.71 5.52
N SER A 79 -9.04 11.83 5.45
CA SER A 79 -9.66 13.13 5.19
C SER A 79 -10.36 13.16 3.81
N ASP A 80 -11.19 14.17 3.59
CA ASP A 80 -11.60 14.53 2.24
C ASP A 80 -10.40 15.09 1.44
N GLY A 81 -10.55 15.22 0.12
CA GLY A 81 -9.52 15.75 -0.79
C GLY A 81 -8.94 14.70 -1.75
N ASP A 82 -7.96 15.12 -2.55
CA ASP A 82 -7.24 14.22 -3.46
C ASP A 82 -6.32 13.23 -2.70
N LEU A 83 -5.61 12.35 -3.41
CA LEU A 83 -4.72 11.38 -2.77
C LEU A 83 -3.56 12.04 -2.00
N GLY A 84 -2.99 13.11 -2.54
CA GLY A 84 -1.90 13.84 -1.90
C GLY A 84 -2.34 14.57 -0.65
N GLU A 85 -3.50 15.23 -0.70
CA GLU A 85 -4.10 15.89 0.47
C GLU A 85 -4.36 14.88 1.60
N ARG A 86 -4.91 13.71 1.26
CA ARG A 86 -5.17 12.63 2.23
C ARG A 86 -3.89 12.10 2.86
N MET A 87 -2.86 11.83 2.05
CA MET A 87 -1.56 11.37 2.58
C MET A 87 -0.90 12.43 3.45
N GLY A 88 -0.89 13.69 3.01
CA GLY A 88 -0.34 14.81 3.78
C GLY A 88 -1.02 14.99 5.13
N ASN A 89 -2.35 14.88 5.18
CA ASN A 89 -3.10 14.94 6.43
C ASN A 89 -2.81 13.73 7.33
N ALA A 90 -2.72 12.52 6.77
CA ALA A 90 -2.38 11.33 7.54
C ALA A 90 -0.98 11.41 8.18
N PHE A 91 0.01 11.92 7.45
CA PHE A 91 1.33 12.22 8.02
C PHE A 91 1.24 13.27 9.12
N ALA A 92 0.56 14.39 8.87
CA ALA A 92 0.42 15.47 9.84
C ALA A 92 -0.21 14.99 11.16
N GLU A 93 -1.29 14.20 11.09
CA GLU A 93 -1.93 13.60 12.27
C GLU A 93 -0.96 12.65 13.00
N THR A 94 -0.30 11.75 12.27
CA THR A 94 0.58 10.74 12.86
C THR A 94 1.82 11.36 13.53
N PHE A 95 2.36 12.44 12.98
CA PHE A 95 3.41 13.24 13.62
C PHE A 95 2.88 14.01 14.83
N THR A 96 1.66 14.56 14.76
CA THR A 96 1.01 15.26 15.89
C THR A 96 0.78 14.34 17.08
N ASP A 97 0.50 13.05 16.84
CA ASP A 97 0.42 12.02 17.88
C ASP A 97 1.78 11.70 18.55
N GLY A 98 2.86 12.32 18.08
CA GLY A 98 4.20 12.20 18.65
C GLY A 98 5.04 11.09 18.07
N SER A 99 4.76 10.64 16.84
CA SER A 99 5.68 9.77 16.09
C SER A 99 6.91 10.56 15.65
N ASP A 100 8.10 9.97 15.74
CA ASP A 100 9.35 10.57 15.26
C ASP A 100 9.63 10.21 13.80
N ILE A 101 9.14 9.05 13.34
CA ILE A 101 9.30 8.56 11.97
C ILE A 101 7.98 7.94 11.53
N CYS A 102 7.51 8.34 10.36
CA CYS A 102 6.29 7.84 9.77
C CYS A 102 6.60 7.21 8.42
N CYS A 103 6.08 6.01 8.15
CA CYS A 103 6.01 5.46 6.80
C CYS A 103 4.54 5.29 6.41
N ILE A 104 4.21 5.41 5.13
CA ILE A 104 2.91 5.11 4.56
C ILE A 104 3.04 4.02 3.51
N ILE A 105 2.09 3.07 3.50
CA ILE A 105 1.91 2.07 2.45
C ILE A 105 0.45 1.99 2.00
N GLY A 106 0.24 1.50 0.78
CA GLY A 106 -1.08 1.09 0.29
C GLY A 106 -1.49 -0.32 0.76
N SER A 107 -2.62 -0.78 0.24
CA SER A 107 -3.15 -2.15 0.47
C SER A 107 -3.11 -3.04 -0.77
N ASP A 108 -2.42 -2.58 -1.81
CA ASP A 108 -2.42 -3.17 -3.15
C ASP A 108 -1.27 -4.19 -3.39
N SER A 109 -0.31 -4.25 -2.47
CA SER A 109 0.86 -5.15 -2.46
C SER A 109 0.82 -6.12 -1.25
N PRO A 110 -0.02 -7.17 -1.26
CA PRO A 110 -0.23 -8.06 -0.10
C PRO A 110 0.96 -8.95 0.24
N ASP A 111 1.86 -9.17 -0.71
CA ASP A 111 3.09 -9.94 -0.54
C ASP A 111 4.32 -9.06 -0.30
N LEU A 112 4.14 -7.74 -0.09
CA LEU A 112 5.24 -6.82 0.20
C LEU A 112 6.14 -7.38 1.32
N PRO A 113 7.45 -7.57 1.09
CA PRO A 113 8.34 -8.12 2.09
C PRO A 113 8.40 -7.21 3.33
N PRO A 114 8.12 -7.72 4.55
CA PRO A 114 8.24 -6.91 5.77
C PRO A 114 9.64 -6.34 6.00
N ALA A 115 10.67 -6.96 5.41
CA ALA A 115 12.04 -6.46 5.42
C ALA A 115 12.18 -5.10 4.72
N TYR A 116 11.37 -4.80 3.70
CA TYR A 116 11.43 -3.52 2.99
C TYR A 116 10.90 -2.39 3.87
N ILE A 117 9.82 -2.66 4.62
CA ILE A 117 9.27 -1.71 5.58
C ILE A 117 10.30 -1.46 6.72
N ARG A 118 10.93 -2.51 7.24
CA ARG A 118 12.00 -2.36 8.26
C ARG A 118 13.18 -1.54 7.75
N HIS A 119 13.65 -1.83 6.54
CA HIS A 119 14.74 -1.09 5.91
C HIS A 119 14.39 0.40 5.73
N ALA A 120 13.14 0.72 5.40
CA ALA A 120 12.68 2.11 5.34
C ALA A 120 12.87 2.84 6.67
N PHE A 121 12.45 2.20 7.77
CA PHE A 121 12.63 2.76 9.11
C PHE A 121 14.11 2.85 9.51
N GLU A 122 14.95 1.88 9.15
CA GLU A 122 16.39 1.88 9.43
C GLU A 122 17.09 3.07 8.74
N LEU A 123 16.82 3.33 7.46
CA LEU A 123 17.38 4.46 6.71
C LEU A 123 16.99 5.82 7.33
N LEU A 124 15.75 5.94 7.79
CA LEU A 124 15.23 7.15 8.43
C LEU A 124 15.80 7.33 9.84
N GLU A 125 15.89 6.26 10.63
CA GLU A 125 16.42 6.28 12.00
C GLU A 125 17.92 6.56 12.04
N GLY A 126 18.69 5.98 11.10
CA GLY A 126 20.12 6.25 10.94
C GLY A 126 20.43 7.66 10.44
N GLY A 127 19.42 8.38 9.94
CA GLY A 127 19.55 9.73 9.40
C GLY A 127 20.28 9.80 8.05
N GLU A 128 20.35 8.66 7.35
CA GLU A 128 20.88 8.56 5.99
C GLU A 128 19.97 9.26 4.98
N ALA A 129 18.66 9.25 5.24
CA ALA A 129 17.65 9.89 4.42
C ALA A 129 16.66 10.71 5.25
N ASP A 130 16.07 11.71 4.60
CA ASP A 130 14.95 12.50 5.10
C ASP A 130 13.61 12.01 4.51
N ALA A 131 13.68 11.43 3.30
CA ALA A 131 12.57 10.76 2.63
C ALA A 131 13.03 9.39 2.06
N VAL A 132 12.21 8.34 2.24
CA VAL A 132 12.46 7.01 1.65
C VAL A 132 11.32 6.64 0.73
N PHE A 133 11.62 6.25 -0.51
CA PHE A 133 10.64 5.82 -1.49
C PHE A 133 10.80 4.33 -1.77
N GLY A 134 9.68 3.59 -1.79
CA GLY A 134 9.59 2.25 -2.34
C GLY A 134 8.96 2.30 -3.73
N PRO A 135 9.75 2.22 -4.82
CA PRO A 135 9.22 2.36 -6.18
C PRO A 135 8.22 1.26 -6.52
N ALA A 136 7.09 1.63 -7.10
CA ALA A 136 6.15 0.69 -7.70
C ALA A 136 6.45 0.54 -9.20
N GLU A 137 6.25 -0.66 -9.75
CA GLU A 137 6.49 -0.95 -11.19
C GLU A 137 5.62 -0.12 -12.14
N ASP A 138 4.54 0.49 -11.67
CA ASP A 138 3.60 1.32 -12.45
C ASP A 138 4.01 2.80 -12.57
N GLY A 139 5.13 3.20 -11.95
CA GLY A 139 5.64 4.57 -11.91
C GLY A 139 5.23 5.38 -10.67
N GLY A 140 4.45 4.77 -9.77
CA GLY A 140 4.19 5.29 -8.43
C GLY A 140 5.19 4.81 -7.39
N TYR A 141 4.73 4.75 -6.14
CA TYR A 141 5.48 4.16 -5.04
C TYR A 141 4.53 3.44 -4.07
N TYR A 142 4.92 2.23 -3.65
CA TYR A 142 4.16 1.45 -2.66
C TYR A 142 4.45 1.91 -1.23
N LEU A 143 5.56 2.64 -1.01
CA LEU A 143 5.97 3.17 0.28
C LEU A 143 6.54 4.58 0.16
N LEU A 144 6.16 5.46 1.09
CA LEU A 144 6.86 6.72 1.37
C LEU A 144 7.15 6.81 2.88
N GLY A 145 8.39 7.09 3.25
CA GLY A 145 8.82 7.28 4.63
C GLY A 145 9.38 8.67 4.86
N LEU A 146 9.06 9.29 5.99
CA LEU A 146 9.46 10.65 6.35
C LEU A 146 9.88 10.71 7.83
N ARG A 147 10.86 11.57 8.13
CA ARG A 147 11.25 11.91 9.52
C ARG A 147 10.50 13.10 10.10
N GLU A 148 9.89 13.90 9.24
CA GLU A 148 9.16 15.09 9.63
C GLU A 148 7.98 15.30 8.68
N ASN A 149 6.96 15.99 9.15
CA ASN A 149 5.84 16.37 8.29
C ASN A 149 6.34 17.30 7.17
N ARG A 150 6.02 16.95 5.93
CA ARG A 150 6.37 17.68 4.70
C ARG A 150 5.17 17.69 3.77
N ARG A 151 4.19 18.54 4.06
CA ARG A 151 2.93 18.59 3.29
C ARG A 151 3.17 19.02 1.84
N GLU A 152 4.16 19.89 1.64
CA GLU A 152 4.60 20.41 0.36
C GLU A 152 5.09 19.30 -0.59
N LEU A 153 5.48 18.13 -0.05
CA LEU A 153 5.90 16.98 -0.85
C LEU A 153 4.75 16.40 -1.70
N PHE A 154 3.51 16.61 -1.27
CA PHE A 154 2.31 16.08 -1.93
C PHE A 154 1.70 17.05 -2.96
N GLU A 155 2.26 18.25 -3.09
CA GLU A 155 1.69 19.31 -3.93
C GLU A 155 2.11 19.19 -5.40
N GLY A 156 1.12 19.24 -6.30
CA GLY A 156 1.34 19.22 -7.75
C GLY A 156 1.80 17.86 -8.28
N ILE A 157 1.57 16.77 -7.55
CA ILE A 157 1.88 15.42 -8.00
C ILE A 157 0.74 14.91 -8.90
N PRO A 158 1.02 14.37 -10.10
CA PRO A 158 0.02 13.84 -11.00
C PRO A 158 -0.46 12.45 -10.54
N TRP A 159 -1.22 12.37 -9.44
CA TRP A 159 -1.67 11.10 -8.87
C TRP A 159 -2.40 10.22 -9.89
N GLY A 160 -2.07 8.92 -9.89
CA GLY A 160 -2.65 7.93 -10.80
C GLY A 160 -2.01 7.89 -12.18
N THR A 161 -0.87 8.56 -12.39
CA THR A 161 -0.08 8.46 -13.62
C THR A 161 1.29 7.81 -13.35
N PRO A 162 1.98 7.31 -14.40
CA PRO A 162 3.33 6.77 -14.26
C PRO A 162 4.42 7.80 -13.89
N GLN A 163 4.08 9.09 -13.82
CA GLN A 163 5.02 10.17 -13.48
C GLN A 163 5.05 10.48 -11.98
N VAL A 164 4.23 9.81 -11.16
CA VAL A 164 4.09 10.09 -9.72
C VAL A 164 5.45 10.08 -9.01
N LEU A 165 6.23 9.00 -9.14
CA LEU A 165 7.53 8.89 -8.47
C LEU A 165 8.49 9.97 -8.96
N GLU A 166 8.60 10.17 -10.27
CA GLU A 166 9.49 11.17 -10.87
C GLU A 166 9.19 12.58 -10.34
N THR A 167 7.91 13.00 -10.40
CA THR A 167 7.50 14.32 -9.91
C THR A 167 7.67 14.45 -8.39
N SER A 168 7.40 13.39 -7.61
CA SER A 168 7.64 13.41 -6.16
C SER A 168 9.13 13.55 -5.82
N LEU A 169 10.03 12.96 -6.59
CA LEU A 169 11.47 13.11 -6.39
C LEU A 169 11.96 14.51 -6.75
N GLU A 170 11.44 15.11 -7.82
CA GLU A 170 11.70 16.51 -8.15
C GLU A 170 11.25 17.44 -7.03
N ARG A 171 10.07 17.19 -6.47
CA ARG A 171 9.55 17.92 -5.32
C ARG A 171 10.46 17.76 -4.10
N ALA A 172 10.83 16.53 -3.74
CA ALA A 172 11.75 16.25 -2.63
C ALA A 172 13.08 16.99 -2.78
N ARG A 173 13.68 16.97 -3.99
CA ARG A 173 14.91 17.72 -4.29
C ARG A 173 14.72 19.22 -4.14
N SER A 174 13.60 19.78 -4.60
CA SER A 174 13.30 21.21 -4.46
C SER A 174 13.15 21.66 -2.99
N LEU A 175 12.74 20.73 -2.12
CA LEU A 175 12.63 20.92 -0.67
C LEU A 175 13.94 20.63 0.08
N GLY A 176 15.02 20.25 -0.63
CA GLY A 176 16.31 19.93 -0.05
C GLY A 176 16.37 18.60 0.70
N LEU A 177 15.43 17.69 0.45
CA LEU A 177 15.36 16.40 1.15
C LEU A 177 16.33 15.39 0.54
N ARG A 178 17.10 14.70 1.40
CA ARG A 178 17.90 13.54 0.98
C ARG A 178 16.97 12.35 0.83
N SER A 179 16.86 11.85 -0.40
CA SER A 179 15.99 10.72 -0.73
C SER A 179 16.78 9.42 -0.81
N ALA A 180 16.25 8.34 -0.24
CA ALA A 180 16.75 6.99 -0.43
C ALA A 180 15.66 6.08 -1.03
N PHE A 181 16.07 4.94 -1.57
CA PHE A 181 15.21 4.03 -2.31
C PHE A 181 15.27 2.62 -1.75
N LEU A 182 14.10 2.01 -1.64
CA LEU A 182 13.97 0.57 -1.44
C LEU A 182 14.00 -0.16 -2.80
N PRO A 183 14.15 -1.49 -2.81
CA PRO A 183 13.95 -2.25 -4.04
C PRO A 183 12.54 -2.06 -4.61
N PRO A 184 12.36 -2.09 -5.94
CA PRO A 184 11.04 -1.96 -6.55
C PRO A 184 10.13 -3.14 -6.18
N TRP A 185 8.82 -2.88 -6.12
CA TRP A 185 7.78 -3.90 -5.93
C TRP A 185 6.58 -3.63 -6.87
N TYR A 186 5.65 -4.58 -6.94
CA TYR A 186 4.50 -4.50 -7.84
C TYR A 186 3.19 -4.53 -7.05
N ASP A 187 2.20 -3.78 -7.55
CA ASP A 187 0.82 -3.82 -7.06
C ASP A 187 -0.01 -4.82 -7.87
N ILE A 188 -1.08 -5.33 -7.27
CA ILE A 188 -2.00 -6.27 -7.95
C ILE A 188 -3.21 -5.53 -8.47
N ASP A 189 -3.19 -5.10 -9.73
CA ASP A 189 -4.30 -4.36 -10.34
C ASP A 189 -5.01 -5.12 -11.45
N THR A 190 -4.35 -6.09 -12.07
CA THR A 190 -4.83 -6.88 -13.19
C THR A 190 -4.86 -8.37 -12.86
N LEU A 191 -5.46 -9.17 -13.76
CA LEU A 191 -5.43 -10.62 -13.63
C LEU A 191 -3.99 -11.16 -13.71
N ASP A 192 -3.13 -10.57 -14.56
CA ASP A 192 -1.74 -11.02 -14.71
C ASP A 192 -0.92 -10.82 -13.44
N ASP A 193 -1.13 -9.72 -12.73
CA ASP A 193 -0.49 -9.46 -11.43
C ASP A 193 -0.93 -10.48 -10.39
N LEU A 194 -2.22 -10.82 -10.37
CA LEU A 194 -2.76 -11.83 -9.48
C LEU A 194 -2.19 -13.22 -9.80
N LEU A 195 -2.07 -13.55 -11.09
CA LEU A 195 -1.44 -14.80 -11.55
C LEU A 195 0.05 -14.84 -11.20
N ARG A 196 0.76 -13.71 -11.28
CA ARG A 196 2.16 -13.58 -10.81
C ARG A 196 2.28 -13.93 -9.33
N LEU A 197 1.40 -13.38 -8.48
CA LEU A 197 1.38 -13.69 -7.04
C LEU A 197 1.03 -15.16 -6.76
N THR A 198 0.05 -15.73 -7.46
CA THR A 198 -0.34 -17.12 -7.23
C THR A 198 0.75 -18.11 -7.62
N ARG A 199 1.51 -17.84 -8.69
CA ARG A 199 2.67 -18.66 -9.13
C ARG A 199 3.82 -18.62 -8.14
N SER A 200 4.16 -17.45 -7.60
CA SER A 200 5.24 -17.30 -6.61
C SER A 200 4.85 -17.85 -5.22
N ALA A 201 3.55 -18.05 -4.99
CA ALA A 201 2.99 -18.69 -3.80
C ALA A 201 3.50 -18.14 -2.46
N PRO A 202 3.61 -16.80 -2.27
CA PRO A 202 4.26 -16.23 -1.11
C PRO A 202 3.51 -16.58 0.19
N ALA A 203 4.28 -16.75 1.27
CA ALA A 203 3.74 -17.14 2.57
C ALA A 203 2.94 -16.01 3.25
N ASN A 204 3.27 -14.75 2.96
CA ASN A 204 2.63 -13.56 3.53
C ASN A 204 1.34 -13.14 2.82
N ALA A 205 1.01 -13.67 1.63
CA ALA A 205 -0.25 -13.37 0.92
C ALA A 205 -1.21 -14.58 0.87
N ARG A 206 -1.36 -15.27 2.00
CA ARG A 206 -2.16 -16.50 2.09
C ARG A 206 -3.63 -16.28 1.69
N ARG A 207 -4.29 -15.24 2.23
CA ARG A 207 -5.72 -14.99 2.00
C ARG A 207 -5.97 -14.52 0.58
N THR A 208 -5.08 -13.70 0.02
CA THR A 208 -5.13 -13.34 -1.41
C THR A 208 -5.07 -14.60 -2.27
N ARG A 209 -4.16 -15.53 -1.98
CA ARG A 209 -4.07 -16.81 -2.71
C ARG A 209 -5.29 -17.70 -2.53
N GLU A 210 -5.86 -17.77 -1.33
CA GLU A 210 -7.09 -18.53 -1.08
C GLU A 210 -8.30 -17.93 -1.82
N ALA A 211 -8.38 -16.61 -1.95
CA ALA A 211 -9.41 -15.92 -2.72
C ALA A 211 -9.23 -16.16 -4.22
N ALA A 212 -8.01 -15.99 -4.74
CA ALA A 212 -7.67 -16.29 -6.13
C ALA A 212 -7.88 -17.76 -6.50
N GLY A 213 -7.52 -18.68 -5.61
CA GLY A 213 -7.68 -20.12 -5.83
C GLY A 213 -9.14 -20.57 -5.90
N ARG A 214 -10.05 -19.89 -5.19
CA ARG A 214 -11.50 -20.11 -5.35
C ARG A 214 -11.97 -19.66 -6.74
N LEU A 215 -11.54 -18.47 -7.16
CA LEU A 215 -11.85 -17.93 -8.49
C LEU A 215 -11.42 -18.87 -9.64
N LEU A 216 -10.17 -19.34 -9.60
CA LEU A 216 -9.60 -20.16 -10.67
C LEU A 216 -10.26 -21.55 -10.75
N LYS A 217 -10.78 -22.07 -9.62
CA LYS A 217 -11.57 -23.31 -9.61
C LYS A 217 -12.96 -23.11 -10.19
N ASP A 218 -13.58 -21.98 -9.89
CA ASP A 218 -14.93 -21.66 -10.36
C ASP A 218 -14.95 -21.22 -11.83
N ASN A 219 -13.79 -20.82 -12.39
CA ASN A 219 -13.63 -20.36 -13.77
C ASN A 219 -12.45 -21.05 -14.46
N ALA A 220 -12.62 -22.31 -14.83
CA ALA A 220 -11.60 -23.12 -15.53
C ALA A 220 -11.10 -22.53 -16.87
N ASN A 221 -11.75 -21.49 -17.40
CA ASN A 221 -11.37 -20.79 -18.63
C ASN A 221 -10.49 -19.55 -18.40
N LEU A 222 -10.22 -19.16 -17.15
CA LEU A 222 -9.25 -18.10 -16.82
C LEU A 222 -7.84 -18.71 -16.77
N THR A 223 -7.36 -19.19 -17.92
CA THR A 223 -5.95 -19.58 -18.09
C THR A 223 -5.13 -18.36 -18.52
N PRO A 224 -3.83 -18.28 -18.17
CA PRO A 224 -2.96 -17.21 -18.67
C PRO A 224 -3.00 -17.21 -20.20
N SER A 225 -3.07 -16.03 -20.82
CA SER A 225 -2.74 -15.89 -22.23
C SER A 225 -1.32 -16.40 -22.44
N GLU A 226 -1.17 -17.48 -23.20
CA GLU A 226 0.13 -17.96 -23.68
C GLU A 226 0.70 -16.93 -24.66
N GLU A 227 1.32 -15.86 -24.16
CA GLU A 227 2.16 -15.04 -25.00
C GLU A 227 3.37 -14.50 -24.20
N LEU A 228 4.54 -14.77 -24.80
CA LEU A 228 5.88 -14.24 -24.55
C LEU A 228 6.81 -15.07 -23.65
N ALA A 229 7.41 -16.09 -24.27
CA ALA A 229 8.85 -16.35 -24.17
C ALA A 229 9.49 -16.01 -25.54
N PRO A 230 10.74 -15.53 -25.59
CA PRO A 230 11.34 -14.88 -26.75
C PRO A 230 11.54 -15.77 -27.97
#